data_AF-A0A4S9XTP1-F1
#
_entry.id   AF-A0A4S9XTP1-F1
#
_cell.length_a   1.000
_cell.length_b   1.000
_cell.length_c   1.000
_cell.angle_alpha   90.00
_cell.angle_beta   90.00
_cell.angle_gamma   90.00
#
_symmetry.space_group_name_H-M   'P 1'
#
loop_
_entity.id
_entity.type
_entity.pdbx_description
1 polymer ?
#
loop_
_entity_poly.entity_id
_entity_poly.type
_entity_poly.pdbx_seq_one_letter_code
_entity_poly.pdbx_strand_id
1 'polypeptide(L)'
;MSFFELFPSFEPDPRASIKKEFDRLAQQQNWTKEVAERFRAVCYEDELADFSVAQGLTTPLKKLQMLCAELCVKDIPPSINKCKDALNKVKVNLVDLMNARRQGKQVRIFESYKDLSKYTRKKKMYCPKQAAKSEGIRVLLKRMSSN
;
A
#
# COMPACT_ATOMS: atom_id res chain seq x y z
N MET A 1 -4.18 -4.90 14.78
CA MET A 1 -3.14 -4.37 15.68
C MET A 1 -2.14 -3.72 14.78
N SER A 2 -1.94 -2.42 14.91
CA SER A 2 -1.07 -1.67 14.01
C SER A 2 0.39 -1.77 14.46
N PHE A 3 1.32 -1.83 13.52
CA PHE A 3 2.77 -1.79 13.78
C PHE A 3 3.19 -0.67 14.74
N PHE A 4 2.52 0.47 14.71
CA PHE A 4 2.78 1.62 15.58
C PHE A 4 2.44 1.35 17.06
N GLU A 5 1.53 0.43 17.36
CA GLU A 5 1.19 0.05 18.75
C GLU A 5 2.34 -0.64 19.47
N LEU A 6 3.33 -1.17 18.73
CA LEU A 6 4.56 -1.71 19.30
C LEU A 6 5.43 -0.64 19.98
N PHE A 7 5.13 0.64 19.73
CA PHE A 7 5.87 1.79 20.24
C PHE A 7 4.95 2.66 21.11
N PRO A 8 4.81 2.36 22.42
CA PRO A 8 3.89 3.09 23.30
C PRO A 8 4.26 4.58 23.47
N SER A 9 5.51 4.96 23.17
CA SER A 9 5.98 6.34 23.16
C SER A 9 5.68 7.10 21.86
N PHE A 10 5.01 6.46 20.90
CA PHE A 10 4.68 7.05 19.61
C PHE A 10 3.16 7.02 19.41
N GLU A 11 2.55 8.20 19.28
CA GLU A 11 1.13 8.32 18.98
C GLU A 11 0.94 8.48 17.47
N PRO A 12 0.49 7.43 16.76
CA PRO A 12 0.20 7.55 15.34
C PRO A 12 -1.02 8.42 15.11
N ASP A 13 -0.93 9.34 14.14
CA ASP A 13 -2.04 10.12 13.63
C ASP A 13 -2.71 9.35 12.46
N PRO A 14 -3.94 8.84 12.66
CA PRO A 14 -4.65 8.06 11.65
C PRO A 14 -5.01 8.87 10.39
N ARG A 15 -4.96 10.21 10.46
CA ARG A 15 -5.22 11.09 9.31
C ARG A 15 -3.95 11.42 8.54
N ALA A 16 -2.78 11.18 9.12
CA ALA A 16 -1.50 11.42 8.50
C ALA A 16 -1.11 10.28 7.53
N SER A 17 -0.27 10.62 6.56
CA SER A 17 0.25 9.65 5.61
C SER A 17 1.14 8.63 6.32
N ILE A 18 0.98 7.34 6.05
CA ILE A 18 1.79 6.26 6.65
C ILE A 18 3.29 6.50 6.50
N LYS A 19 3.71 7.06 5.35
CA LYS A 19 5.10 7.45 5.14
C LYS A 19 5.56 8.49 6.16
N LYS A 20 4.77 9.53 6.43
CA LYS A 20 5.15 10.60 7.37
C LYS A 20 5.22 10.06 8.80
N GLU A 21 4.28 9.20 9.16
CA GLU A 21 4.27 8.52 10.45
C GLU A 21 5.53 7.68 10.64
N PHE A 22 5.84 6.85 9.64
CA PHE A 22 7.05 6.04 9.64
C PHE A 22 8.32 6.90 9.69
N ASP A 23 8.38 8.02 8.96
CA ASP A 23 9.51 8.95 8.98
C ASP A 23 9.68 9.57 10.38
N ARG A 24 8.59 9.99 11.02
CA ARG A 24 8.60 10.50 12.40
C ARG A 24 9.06 9.44 13.40
N LEU A 25 8.55 8.21 13.29
CA LEU A 25 8.93 7.11 14.16
C LEU A 25 10.41 6.76 13.97
N ALA A 26 10.89 6.68 12.73
CA ALA A 26 12.29 6.41 12.42
C ALA A 26 13.22 7.51 12.95
N GLN A 27 12.80 8.78 12.89
CA GLN A 27 13.54 9.90 13.47
C GLN A 27 13.57 9.83 15.00
N GLN A 28 12.42 9.55 15.63
CA GLN A 28 12.31 9.44 17.09
C GLN A 28 13.15 8.28 17.64
N GLN A 29 13.14 7.13 16.94
CA GLN A 29 13.92 5.95 17.30
C GLN A 29 15.37 5.99 16.78
N ASN A 30 15.75 7.06 16.06
CA ASN A 30 17.08 7.24 15.47
C ASN A 30 17.53 6.04 14.61
N TRP A 31 16.61 5.46 13.83
CA TRP A 31 16.90 4.27 13.04
C TRP A 31 17.89 4.55 11.91
N THR A 32 18.86 3.66 11.75
CA THR A 32 19.72 3.64 10.56
C THR A 32 18.90 3.31 9.31
N LYS A 33 19.39 3.71 8.14
CA LYS A 33 18.68 3.51 6.86
C LYS A 33 18.28 2.04 6.64
N GLU A 34 19.17 1.10 6.95
CA GLU A 34 18.93 -0.33 6.77
C GLU A 34 17.80 -0.85 7.67
N VAL A 35 17.80 -0.42 8.93
CA VAL A 35 16.80 -0.80 9.93
C VAL A 35 15.45 -0.17 9.57
N ALA A 36 15.46 1.10 9.18
CA ALA A 36 14.28 1.81 8.71
C ALA A 36 13.68 1.14 7.46
N GLU A 37 14.48 0.66 6.50
CA GLU A 37 13.93 -0.04 5.34
C GLU A 37 13.26 -1.38 5.70
N ARG A 38 13.83 -2.13 6.65
CA ARG A 38 13.23 -3.38 7.15
C ARG A 38 11.92 -3.11 7.88
N PHE A 39 11.92 -2.20 8.85
CA PHE A 39 10.70 -1.86 9.58
C PHE A 39 9.64 -1.21 8.70
N ARG A 40 10.04 -0.47 7.67
CA ARG A 40 9.11 0.08 6.68
C ARG A 40 8.39 -1.04 5.94
N ALA A 41 9.10 -2.11 5.59
CA ALA A 41 8.48 -3.25 4.93
C ALA A 41 7.46 -3.94 5.84
N VAL A 42 7.80 -4.14 7.11
CA VAL A 42 6.92 -4.75 8.12
C VAL A 42 5.70 -3.86 8.40
N CYS A 43 5.91 -2.56 8.64
CA CYS A 43 4.85 -1.59 8.86
C CYS A 43 3.86 -1.57 7.69
N TYR A 44 4.37 -1.58 6.47
CA TYR A 44 3.53 -1.61 5.29
C TYR A 44 2.82 -2.95 5.12
N GLU A 45 3.47 -4.09 5.37
CA GLU A 45 2.83 -5.41 5.34
C GLU A 45 1.67 -5.50 6.34
N ASP A 46 1.91 -5.04 7.56
CA ASP A 46 0.96 -5.03 8.66
C ASP A 46 -0.29 -4.20 8.34
N GLU A 47 -0.11 -2.97 7.83
CA GLU A 47 -1.23 -2.11 7.45
C GLU A 47 -2.06 -2.68 6.28
N LEU A 48 -1.44 -3.45 5.41
CA LEU A 48 -2.14 -4.15 4.34
C LEU A 48 -2.88 -5.39 4.84
N ALA A 49 -2.31 -6.08 5.83
CA ALA A 49 -2.92 -7.22 6.48
C ALA A 49 -4.13 -6.77 7.34
N ASP A 50 -3.96 -5.74 8.16
CA ASP A 50 -4.98 -5.18 9.05
C ASP A 50 -6.21 -4.73 8.26
N PHE A 51 -6.03 -4.08 7.10
CA PHE A 51 -7.16 -3.70 6.24
C PHE A 51 -7.99 -4.89 5.74
N SER A 52 -7.34 -6.00 5.37
CA SER A 52 -8.05 -7.21 4.92
C SER A 52 -8.91 -7.79 6.03
N VAL A 53 -8.41 -7.74 7.26
CA VAL A 53 -9.10 -8.21 8.46
C VAL A 53 -10.23 -7.25 8.85
N ALA A 54 -9.97 -5.94 8.86
CA ALA A 54 -10.94 -4.89 9.20
C ALA A 54 -12.18 -4.89 8.28
N GLN A 55 -11.99 -5.23 7.01
CA GLN A 55 -13.09 -5.34 6.04
C GLN A 55 -13.78 -6.71 6.03
N GLY A 56 -13.39 -7.64 6.92
CA GLY A 56 -13.96 -8.99 6.98
C GLY A 56 -13.71 -9.81 5.70
N LEU A 57 -12.66 -9.47 4.94
CA LEU A 57 -12.36 -10.08 3.66
C LEU A 57 -11.58 -11.37 3.89
N THR A 58 -12.30 -12.45 4.13
CA THR A 58 -11.72 -13.78 4.29
C THR A 58 -11.26 -14.37 2.96
N THR A 59 -11.93 -14.02 1.85
CA THR A 59 -11.64 -14.59 0.54
C THR A 59 -10.79 -13.65 -0.34
N PRO A 60 -9.82 -14.18 -1.10
CA PRO A 60 -8.97 -13.39 -2.00
C PRO A 60 -9.78 -12.67 -3.09
N LEU A 61 -10.95 -13.21 -3.48
CA LEU A 61 -11.86 -12.55 -4.42
C LEU A 61 -12.39 -11.22 -3.88
N LYS A 62 -12.95 -11.21 -2.66
CA LYS A 62 -13.50 -9.98 -2.07
C LYS A 62 -12.41 -8.93 -1.87
N LYS A 63 -11.20 -9.34 -1.49
CA LYS A 63 -10.01 -8.46 -1.42
C LYS A 63 -9.73 -7.76 -2.75
N LEU A 64 -9.75 -8.53 -3.84
CA LEU A 64 -9.51 -7.99 -5.17
C LEU A 64 -10.67 -7.13 -5.69
N GLN A 65 -11.91 -7.51 -5.42
CA GLN A 65 -13.09 -6.73 -5.83
C GLN A 65 -13.14 -5.37 -5.15
N MET A 66 -12.82 -5.31 -3.85
CA MET A 66 -12.68 -4.04 -3.14
C MET A 66 -11.55 -3.20 -3.71
N LEU A 67 -10.38 -3.78 -3.99
CA LEU A 67 -9.30 -3.06 -4.67
C LEU A 67 -9.75 -2.52 -6.03
N CYS A 68 -10.52 -3.29 -6.81
CA CYS A 68 -11.10 -2.82 -8.06
C CYS A 68 -12.05 -1.64 -7.84
N ALA A 69 -12.89 -1.69 -6.81
CA ALA A 69 -13.79 -0.60 -6.44
C ALA A 69 -13.03 0.68 -6.02
N GLU A 70 -12.01 0.53 -5.17
CA GLU A 70 -11.13 1.63 -4.73
C GLU A 70 -10.40 2.28 -5.92
N LEU A 71 -10.07 1.47 -6.93
CA LEU A 71 -9.41 1.90 -8.15
C LEU A 71 -10.40 2.30 -9.27
N CYS A 72 -11.67 2.54 -8.94
CA CYS A 72 -12.71 2.96 -9.89
C CYS A 72 -12.74 2.11 -11.17
N VAL A 73 -12.49 0.80 -11.06
CA VAL A 73 -12.59 -0.11 -12.18
C VAL A 73 -14.07 -0.22 -12.54
N LYS A 74 -14.44 0.30 -13.71
CA LYS A 74 -15.85 0.41 -14.19
C LYS A 74 -16.59 -0.93 -14.21
N ASP A 75 -15.88 -2.02 -14.42
CA ASP A 75 -16.45 -3.37 -14.44
C ASP A 75 -15.71 -4.20 -13.40
N ILE A 76 -16.27 -4.32 -12.19
CA ILE A 76 -15.70 -5.15 -11.12
C ILE A 76 -16.06 -6.61 -11.44
N PRO A 77 -15.12 -7.43 -11.91
CA PRO A 77 -15.48 -8.74 -12.38
C PRO A 77 -15.69 -9.69 -11.18
N PRO A 78 -16.56 -10.71 -11.32
CA PRO A 78 -16.83 -11.69 -10.26
C PRO A 78 -15.70 -12.73 -10.09
N SER A 79 -14.63 -12.67 -10.88
CA SER A 79 -13.57 -13.67 -10.88
C SER A 79 -12.23 -13.08 -10.45
N ILE A 80 -11.48 -13.84 -9.63
CA ILE A 80 -10.14 -13.48 -9.14
C ILE A 80 -9.23 -13.13 -10.32
N ASN A 81 -9.16 -13.99 -11.34
CA ASN A 81 -8.27 -13.77 -12.48
C ASN A 81 -8.61 -12.51 -13.27
N LYS A 82 -9.90 -12.21 -13.46
CA LYS A 82 -10.35 -11.00 -14.14
C LYS A 82 -10.05 -9.75 -13.31
N CYS A 83 -10.26 -9.80 -11.99
CA CYS A 83 -9.89 -8.70 -11.10
C CYS A 83 -8.37 -8.48 -11.17
N LYS A 84 -7.58 -9.56 -11.14
CA LYS A 84 -6.12 -9.47 -11.26
C LYS A 84 -5.72 -8.82 -12.58
N ASP A 85 -6.37 -9.15 -13.69
CA ASP A 85 -6.09 -8.54 -15.00
C ASP A 85 -6.43 -7.04 -15.04
N ALA A 86 -7.60 -6.66 -14.50
CA ALA A 86 -8.01 -5.26 -14.40
C ALA A 86 -7.05 -4.46 -13.52
N LEU A 87 -6.73 -4.98 -12.33
CA LEU A 87 -5.77 -4.37 -11.40
C LEU A 87 -4.37 -4.25 -12.01
N ASN A 88 -3.95 -5.23 -12.82
CA ASN A 88 -2.68 -5.19 -13.52
C ASN A 88 -2.63 -4.12 -14.63
N LYS A 89 -3.79 -3.68 -15.15
CA LYS A 89 -3.87 -2.53 -16.08
C LYS A 89 -3.78 -1.19 -15.34
N VAL A 90 -4.20 -1.16 -14.08
CA VAL A 90 -4.19 0.03 -13.24
C VAL A 90 -2.78 0.28 -12.69
N LYS A 91 -2.27 1.49 -12.90
CA LYS A 91 -0.95 1.89 -12.41
C LYS A 91 -1.13 2.81 -11.21
N VAL A 92 -0.94 2.28 -10.01
CA VAL A 92 -1.17 3.01 -8.75
C VAL A 92 0.04 2.88 -7.83
N ASN A 93 0.32 3.92 -7.04
CA ASN A 93 1.34 3.83 -6.01
C ASN A 93 0.74 3.19 -4.74
N LEU A 94 1.37 2.14 -4.24
CA LEU A 94 0.99 1.45 -3.00
C LEU A 94 0.90 2.38 -1.79
N VAL A 95 1.81 3.34 -1.67
CA VAL A 95 1.80 4.31 -0.57
C VAL A 95 0.61 5.25 -0.69
N ASP A 96 0.22 5.64 -1.91
CA ASP A 96 -0.99 6.43 -2.12
C ASP A 96 -2.24 5.62 -1.83
N LEU A 97 -2.26 4.31 -2.12
CA LEU A 97 -3.37 3.43 -1.79
C LEU A 97 -3.57 3.33 -0.27
N MET A 98 -2.49 3.19 0.49
CA MET A 98 -2.54 3.24 1.97
C MET A 98 -3.01 4.60 2.49
N ASN A 99 -2.48 5.69 1.94
CA ASN A 99 -2.87 7.03 2.34
C ASN A 99 -4.34 7.32 2.00
N ALA A 100 -4.79 6.88 0.83
CA ALA A 100 -6.17 6.97 0.37
C ALA A 100 -7.11 6.28 1.36
N ARG A 101 -6.77 5.06 1.79
CA ARG A 101 -7.51 4.32 2.82
C ARG A 101 -7.59 5.06 4.15
N ARG A 102 -6.43 5.51 4.66
CA ARG A 102 -6.35 6.28 5.92
C ARG A 102 -7.14 7.58 5.89
N GLN A 103 -7.12 8.28 4.75
CA GLN A 103 -7.84 9.55 4.58
C GLN A 103 -9.29 9.36 4.11
N GLY A 104 -9.73 8.13 3.82
CA GLY A 104 -11.02 7.86 3.17
C GLY A 104 -11.15 8.53 1.80
N LYS A 105 -10.04 8.77 1.10
CA LYS A 105 -10.00 9.43 -0.21
C LYS A 105 -9.84 8.42 -1.33
N GLN A 106 -10.20 8.83 -2.54
CA GLN A 106 -9.90 8.05 -3.73
C GLN A 106 -8.39 8.05 -4.02
N VAL A 107 -7.88 6.87 -4.37
CA VAL A 107 -6.48 6.70 -4.72
C VAL A 107 -6.19 7.26 -6.10
N ARG A 108 -5.01 7.85 -6.27
CA ARG A 108 -4.59 8.41 -7.55
C ARG A 108 -4.11 7.32 -8.50
N ILE A 109 -4.83 7.17 -9.60
CA ILE A 109 -4.47 6.25 -10.69
C ILE A 109 -3.66 7.01 -11.73
N PHE A 110 -2.60 6.39 -12.20
CA PHE A 110 -1.75 6.92 -13.26
C PHE A 110 -2.06 6.21 -14.58
N GLU A 111 -2.10 6.97 -15.67
CA GLU A 111 -2.33 6.41 -17.00
C GLU A 111 -1.06 5.74 -17.55
N SER A 112 0.12 6.21 -17.13
CA SER A 112 1.42 5.73 -17.60
C SER A 112 2.36 5.31 -16.47
N TYR A 113 3.19 4.28 -16.74
CA TYR A 113 4.22 3.83 -15.81
C TYR A 113 5.32 4.90 -15.66
N LYS A 114 5.56 5.70 -16.72
CA LYS A 114 6.49 6.83 -16.66
C LYS A 114 6.04 7.87 -15.63
N ASP A 115 4.75 8.18 -15.59
CA ASP A 115 4.20 9.13 -14.61
C ASP A 115 4.22 8.55 -13.19
N LEU A 116 3.85 7.28 -13.04
CA LEU A 116 3.96 6.58 -11.75
C LEU A 116 5.40 6.61 -11.24
N SER A 117 6.38 6.28 -12.09
CA SER A 117 7.80 6.26 -11.73
C SER A 117 8.32 7.67 -11.40
N LYS A 118 8.02 8.67 -12.23
CA LYS A 118 8.40 10.07 -12.01
C LYS A 118 7.82 10.60 -10.69
N TYR A 119 6.55 10.31 -10.43
CA TYR A 119 5.88 10.69 -9.19
C TYR A 119 6.47 9.99 -7.97
N THR A 120 6.69 8.68 -8.07
CA THR A 120 7.26 7.85 -7.00
C THR A 120 8.66 8.33 -6.64
N ARG A 121 9.49 8.63 -7.64
CA ARG A 121 10.84 9.19 -7.47
C ARG A 121 10.79 10.59 -6.85
N LYS A 122 9.91 11.47 -7.37
CA LYS A 122 9.75 12.84 -6.86
C LYS A 122 9.31 12.88 -5.40
N LYS A 123 8.37 12.02 -5.00
CA LYS A 123 7.88 11.94 -3.61
C LYS A 123 8.68 10.99 -2.71
N LYS A 124 9.68 10.28 -3.24
CA LYS A 124 10.43 9.22 -2.53
C LYS A 124 9.51 8.18 -1.87
N MET A 125 8.43 7.83 -2.56
CA MET A 125 7.37 6.93 -2.08
C MET A 125 7.62 5.50 -2.56
N TYR A 126 8.76 4.94 -2.18
CA TYR A 126 9.12 3.57 -2.51
C TYR A 126 8.36 2.59 -1.62
N CYS A 127 7.78 1.56 -2.24
CA CYS A 127 7.24 0.42 -1.53
C CYS A 127 8.24 -0.73 -1.63
N PRO A 128 8.78 -1.23 -0.51
CA PRO A 128 9.66 -2.39 -0.55
C PRO A 128 8.88 -3.62 -1.03
N LYS A 129 9.52 -4.45 -1.86
CA LYS A 129 8.90 -5.67 -2.41
C LYS A 129 8.41 -6.63 -1.31
N GLN A 130 9.10 -6.64 -0.17
CA GLN A 130 8.74 -7.46 0.99
C GLN A 130 7.40 -7.06 1.62
N ALA A 131 7.03 -5.78 1.61
CA ALA A 131 5.75 -5.32 2.15
C ALA A 131 4.54 -5.80 1.33
N ALA A 132 4.76 -6.03 0.04
CA ALA A 132 3.73 -6.35 -0.92
C ALA A 132 3.48 -7.85 -1.06
N LYS A 133 3.70 -8.61 0.01
CA LYS A 133 3.44 -10.05 0.06
C LYS A 133 1.96 -10.40 0.15
N SER A 134 1.09 -9.46 0.51
CA SER A 134 -0.35 -9.72 0.52
C SER A 134 -0.85 -9.98 -0.92
N GLU A 135 -1.54 -11.10 -1.11
CA GLU A 135 -1.92 -11.65 -2.44
C GLU A 135 -2.65 -10.65 -3.35
N GLY A 136 -3.41 -9.70 -2.80
CA GLY A 136 -4.08 -8.65 -3.57
C GLY A 136 -3.14 -7.56 -4.10
N ILE A 137 -2.07 -7.28 -3.36
CA ILE A 137 -1.13 -6.18 -3.65
C ILE A 137 0.06 -6.65 -4.44
N ARG A 138 0.44 -7.92 -4.29
CA ARG A 138 1.41 -8.58 -5.15
C ARG A 138 1.04 -8.48 -6.64
N VAL A 139 -0.27 -8.45 -6.92
CA VAL A 139 -0.83 -8.27 -8.27
C VAL A 139 -0.60 -6.85 -8.81
N LEU A 140 -0.74 -5.83 -7.94
CA LEU A 140 -0.48 -4.43 -8.28
C LEU A 140 1.02 -4.14 -8.46
N LEU A 141 1.88 -4.94 -7.84
CA LEU A 141 3.32 -4.77 -7.90
C LEU A 141 3.98 -5.21 -9.21
N LYS A 142 3.22 -5.77 -10.16
CA LYS A 142 3.80 -6.33 -11.37
C LYS A 142 4.51 -5.21 -12.15
N ARG A 143 5.85 -5.28 -12.11
CA ARG A 143 6.85 -4.45 -12.84
C ARG A 143 7.32 -3.14 -12.21
N MET A 144 7.70 -3.14 -10.92
CA MET A 144 8.83 -2.31 -10.46
C MET A 144 10.17 -3.09 -10.40
N SER A 145 10.21 -4.29 -11.01
CA SER A 145 11.46 -4.99 -11.34
C SER A 145 11.75 -4.78 -12.83
N SER A 146 12.47 -3.71 -13.14
CA SER A 146 13.33 -3.66 -14.33
C SER A 146 14.67 -3.09 -13.87
N ASN A 147 15.48 -3.92 -13.23
CA ASN A 147 16.54 -4.68 -13.88
C ASN A 147 16.92 -5.86 -12.99
#